data_AF-A0A7V9P990-F1
#
_entry.id   AF-A0A7V9P990-F1
#
_cell.length_a   1.000
_cell.length_b   1.000
_cell.length_c   1.000
_cell.angle_alpha   90.00
_cell.angle_beta   90.00
_cell.angle_gamma   90.00
#
_symmetry.space_group_name_H-M   'P 1'
#
loop_
_entity.id
_entity.type
_entity.pdbx_description
1 polymer ?
#
loop_
_entity_poly.entity_id
_entity_poly.type
_entity_poly.pdbx_seq_one_letter_code
_entity_poly.pdbx_strand_id
1 'polypeptide(L)'
;MSKFVVELNERQKITPTDATKKAAASAPEFMSLQPPKKRSLFVKILGALAVSFCLVLVVGGISGYFYWRHLKKTPQYSLALLVDAARRDDQKSVDALVDTDAVVDDFLPQITGKAVELYGKNLPPATLSKIEQVAAPLLPAIKARARAEISGLIRDKTQKFGSVPFWAIALGADRFVEITRAGDKAFVDSKLQERQLSLTMKQSGEKWQVVGVKDEQLAKQIVEKVGQQIILAANKGGLKSAGEQFGLQNLGDVIKELDGVFK
;
A
#
# COMPACT_ATOMS: atom_id res chain seq x y z
N MET A 1 41.23 38.12 -3.12
CA MET A 1 40.78 39.37 -2.46
C MET A 1 39.48 39.02 -1.75
N SER A 2 39.26 39.11 -0.45
CA SER A 2 40.03 39.57 0.70
C SER A 2 39.57 38.75 1.92
N LYS A 3 40.52 38.30 2.73
CA LYS A 3 40.29 37.59 4.01
C LYS A 3 40.14 38.65 5.10
N PHE A 4 39.03 38.65 5.84
CA PHE A 4 38.90 39.42 7.07
C PHE A 4 39.17 38.48 8.25
N VAL A 5 40.38 38.62 8.80
CA VAL A 5 40.80 38.06 10.08
C VAL A 5 40.61 39.19 11.09
N VAL A 6 39.68 39.02 12.02
CA VAL A 6 39.45 39.98 13.11
C VAL A 6 40.19 39.48 14.35
N GLU A 7 40.85 40.45 14.98
CA GLU A 7 41.99 40.33 15.88
C GLU A 7 41.66 39.75 17.26
N LEU A 8 42.71 39.15 17.81
CA LEU A 8 42.81 38.54 19.13
C LEU A 8 42.62 39.60 20.22
N ASN A 9 41.58 39.40 21.04
CA ASN A 9 41.33 40.21 22.23
C ASN A 9 42.44 40.01 23.28
N GLU A 10 42.85 41.15 23.81
CA GLU A 10 44.01 41.47 24.63
C GLU A 10 44.01 40.75 25.99
N ARG A 11 45.12 40.07 26.30
CA ARG A 11 45.40 39.61 27.67
C ARG A 11 45.87 40.81 28.51
N GLN A 12 44.99 41.35 29.35
CA GLN A 12 45.42 42.21 30.45
C GLN A 12 46.23 41.38 31.47
N LYS A 13 47.55 41.57 31.46
CA LYS A 13 48.44 41.19 32.56
C LYS A 13 48.30 42.23 33.66
N ILE A 14 47.69 41.84 34.78
CA ILE A 14 47.73 42.63 36.01
C ILE A 14 48.87 42.06 36.86
N THR A 15 49.93 42.85 37.02
CA THR A 15 51.03 42.60 37.96
C THR A 15 50.62 43.10 39.33
N PRO A 16 50.61 42.28 40.40
CA PRO A 16 50.53 42.78 41.76
C PRO A 16 51.95 43.01 42.30
N THR A 17 52.23 44.28 42.57
CA THR A 17 53.41 44.80 43.24
C THR A 17 53.54 44.22 44.66
N ASP A 18 54.74 43.70 44.94
CA ASP A 18 55.25 43.42 46.29
C ASP A 18 55.20 44.68 47.17
N ALA A 19 54.43 44.62 48.26
CA ALA A 19 54.64 45.50 49.39
C ALA A 19 54.16 44.85 50.69
N THR A 20 55.09 44.81 51.65
CA THR A 20 54.86 44.83 53.11
C THR A 20 54.75 43.49 53.84
N LYS A 21 55.94 42.93 54.04
CA LYS A 21 56.36 42.07 55.14
C LYS A 21 56.33 42.84 56.47
N LYS A 22 55.49 42.42 57.44
CA LYS A 22 55.63 42.46 58.93
C LYS A 22 54.30 42.83 59.62
N ALA A 23 53.64 41.82 60.18
CA ALA A 23 53.08 41.88 61.53
C ALA A 23 52.72 40.45 61.96
N ALA A 24 53.51 39.89 62.86
CA ALA A 24 53.18 38.70 63.60
C ALA A 24 52.34 39.12 64.81
N ALA A 25 51.12 38.59 64.96
CA ALA A 25 50.48 38.38 66.25
C ALA A 25 49.13 37.67 66.06
N SER A 26 48.93 36.61 66.87
CA SER A 26 47.64 36.06 67.32
C SER A 26 46.68 35.49 66.27
N ALA A 27 46.67 34.16 66.20
CA ALA A 27 45.60 33.36 65.65
C ALA A 27 44.23 33.65 66.30
N PRO A 28 43.16 33.61 65.50
CA PRO A 28 41.92 32.96 65.90
C PRO A 28 41.76 31.65 65.12
N GLU A 29 41.22 30.64 65.81
CA GLU A 29 40.84 29.34 65.28
C GLU A 29 40.21 29.44 63.89
N PHE A 30 40.79 28.71 62.93
CA PHE A 30 40.09 28.39 61.69
C PHE A 30 38.86 27.57 62.06
N MET A 31 37.72 28.23 62.18
CA MET A 31 36.41 27.61 62.06
C MET A 31 36.39 26.85 60.74
N SER A 32 36.60 25.55 60.80
CA SER A 32 36.46 24.65 59.67
C SER A 32 34.99 24.70 59.23
N LEU A 33 34.68 25.52 58.23
CA LEU A 33 33.43 25.46 57.50
C LEU A 33 33.40 24.10 56.81
N GLN A 34 32.84 23.10 57.49
CA GLN A 34 32.43 21.86 56.83
C GLN A 34 31.46 22.27 55.70
N PRO A 35 31.77 21.98 54.42
CA PRO A 35 30.82 22.26 53.35
C PRO A 35 29.55 21.47 53.65
N PRO A 36 28.36 22.09 53.64
CA PRO A 36 27.14 21.41 54.00
C PRO A 36 26.95 20.18 53.11
N LYS A 37 26.97 19.01 53.74
CA LYS A 37 26.77 17.68 53.15
C LYS A 37 25.30 17.53 52.72
N LYS A 38 24.81 18.38 51.80
CA LYS A 38 23.44 18.42 51.28
C LYS A 38 23.32 17.87 49.85
N ARG A 39 24.27 17.04 49.41
CA ARG A 39 24.27 16.42 48.07
C ARG A 39 23.39 15.15 47.96
N SER A 40 22.86 14.59 49.05
CA SER A 40 22.15 13.29 48.97
C SER A 40 20.69 13.39 48.54
N LEU A 41 20.00 14.51 48.79
CA LEU A 41 18.58 14.66 48.42
C LEU A 41 18.38 14.98 46.94
N PHE A 42 19.22 15.84 46.36
CA PHE A 42 19.15 16.15 44.92
C PHE A 42 19.49 14.94 44.04
N VAL A 43 20.47 14.12 44.44
CA VAL A 43 20.82 12.88 43.71
C VAL A 43 19.70 11.84 43.79
N LYS A 44 18.99 11.74 44.93
CA LYS A 44 17.82 10.86 45.08
C LYS A 44 16.64 11.32 44.21
N ILE A 45 16.36 12.62 44.15
CA ILE A 45 15.29 13.17 43.32
C ILE A 45 15.62 13.01 41.82
N LEU A 46 16.85 13.30 41.41
CA LEU A 46 17.28 13.12 40.02
C LEU A 46 17.25 11.65 39.60
N GLY A 47 17.65 10.73 40.50
CA GLY A 47 17.54 9.29 40.28
C GLY A 47 16.09 8.82 40.14
N ALA A 48 15.17 9.30 40.99
CA ALA A 48 13.75 8.98 40.88
C ALA A 48 13.14 9.51 39.57
N LEU A 49 13.54 10.70 39.13
CA LEU A 49 13.06 11.33 37.90
C LEU A 49 13.60 10.61 36.65
N ALA A 50 14.86 10.18 36.68
CA ALA A 50 15.44 9.35 35.62
C ALA A 50 14.76 7.96 35.53
N VAL A 51 14.48 7.32 36.66
CA VAL A 51 13.73 6.05 36.70
C VAL A 51 12.31 6.24 36.18
N SER A 52 11.62 7.32 36.57
CA SER A 52 10.29 7.65 36.07
C SER A 52 10.29 7.89 34.55
N PHE A 53 11.26 8.65 34.04
CA PHE A 53 11.40 8.87 32.60
C PHE A 53 11.68 7.56 31.84
N CYS A 54 12.57 6.73 32.37
CA CYS A 54 12.87 5.42 31.80
C CYS A 54 11.62 4.52 31.77
N LEU A 55 10.81 4.54 32.83
CA LEU A 55 9.54 3.84 32.90
C LEU A 55 8.57 4.32 31.80
N VAL A 56 8.45 5.63 31.61
CA VAL A 56 7.59 6.21 30.54
C VAL A 56 8.08 5.79 29.16
N LEU A 57 9.39 5.78 28.91
CA LEU A 57 9.94 5.31 27.62
C LEU A 57 9.68 3.83 27.39
N VAL A 58 9.83 2.99 28.42
CA VAL A 58 9.55 1.55 28.32
C VAL A 58 8.07 1.30 28.05
N VAL A 59 7.18 1.94 28.81
CA VAL A 59 5.72 1.82 28.61
C VAL A 59 5.33 2.33 27.22
N GLY A 60 5.84 3.50 26.81
CA GLY A 60 5.62 4.06 25.48
C GLY A 60 6.12 3.15 24.37
N GLY A 61 7.29 2.53 24.54
CA GLY A 61 7.85 1.55 23.60
C GLY A 61 6.98 0.29 23.49
N ILE A 62 6.49 -0.25 24.61
CA ILE A 62 5.59 -1.41 24.62
C ILE A 62 4.26 -1.06 23.94
N SER A 63 3.62 0.05 24.31
CA SER A 63 2.38 0.50 23.70
C SER A 63 2.54 0.76 22.20
N GLY A 64 3.64 1.38 21.78
CA GLY A 64 3.98 1.59 20.38
C GLY A 64 4.16 0.26 19.62
N TYR A 65 4.85 -0.71 20.21
CA TYR A 65 5.04 -2.03 19.61
C TYR A 65 3.71 -2.79 19.44
N PHE A 66 2.84 -2.78 20.46
CA PHE A 66 1.51 -3.39 20.36
C PHE A 66 0.63 -2.69 19.32
N TYR A 67 0.67 -1.36 19.28
CA TYR A 67 -0.05 -0.57 18.26
C TYR A 67 0.43 -0.91 16.85
N TRP A 68 1.74 -0.96 16.62
CA TRP A 68 2.32 -1.36 15.34
C TRP A 68 1.92 -2.78 14.94
N ARG A 69 1.92 -3.72 15.89
CA ARG A 69 1.49 -5.11 15.66
C ARG A 69 -0.01 -5.21 15.34
N HIS A 70 -0.83 -4.36 15.94
CA HIS A 70 -2.26 -4.28 15.62
C HIS A 70 -2.48 -3.68 14.22
N LEU A 71 -1.80 -2.58 13.89
CA LEU A 71 -1.86 -1.94 12.58
C LEU A 71 -1.51 -2.89 11.44
N LYS A 72 -0.47 -3.72 11.61
CA LYS A 72 -0.10 -4.72 10.59
C LYS A 72 -1.24 -5.67 10.20
N LYS A 73 -2.13 -5.98 11.16
CA LYS A 73 -3.28 -6.86 10.95
C LYS A 73 -4.49 -6.15 10.33
N THR A 74 -4.37 -4.87 9.99
CA THR A 74 -5.46 -4.12 9.37
C THR A 74 -5.42 -4.23 7.84
N PRO A 75 -6.57 -4.22 7.18
CA PRO A 75 -6.65 -4.14 5.72
C PRO A 75 -6.05 -2.82 5.18
N GLN A 76 -6.21 -1.71 5.92
CA GLN A 76 -5.63 -0.40 5.61
C GLN A 76 -4.11 -0.47 5.41
N TYR A 77 -3.41 -1.16 6.31
CA TYR A 77 -1.96 -1.34 6.22
C TYR A 77 -1.56 -2.11 4.97
N SER A 78 -2.33 -3.15 4.61
CA SER A 78 -2.06 -3.96 3.42
C SER A 78 -2.35 -3.19 2.13
N LEU A 79 -3.39 -2.35 2.10
CA LEU A 79 -3.64 -1.42 0.99
C LEU A 79 -2.51 -0.41 0.84
N ALA A 80 -2.04 0.18 1.94
CA ALA A 80 -0.92 1.10 1.90
C ALA A 80 0.36 0.41 1.38
N LEU A 81 0.60 -0.84 1.77
CA LEU A 81 1.70 -1.63 1.23
C LEU A 81 1.53 -1.92 -0.25
N LEU A 82 0.30 -2.19 -0.71
CA LEU A 82 0.02 -2.43 -2.12
C LEU A 82 0.34 -1.19 -2.96
N VAL A 83 -0.06 -0.01 -2.48
CA VAL A 83 0.24 1.26 -3.15
C VAL A 83 1.75 1.52 -3.16
N ASP A 84 2.45 1.29 -2.05
CA ASP A 84 3.91 1.47 -1.98
C ASP A 84 4.67 0.47 -2.90
N ALA A 85 4.25 -0.79 -2.95
CA ALA A 85 4.82 -1.82 -3.80
C ALA A 85 4.61 -1.53 -5.28
N ALA A 86 3.38 -1.17 -5.67
CA ALA A 86 3.05 -0.81 -7.05
C ALA A 86 3.82 0.44 -7.51
N ARG A 87 4.04 1.41 -6.62
CA ARG A 87 4.89 2.59 -6.90
C ARG A 87 6.35 2.21 -7.16
N ARG A 88 6.88 1.25 -6.41
CA ARG A 88 8.28 0.80 -6.52
C ARG A 88 8.52 -0.19 -7.67
N ASP A 89 7.49 -0.48 -8.46
CA ASP A 89 7.51 -1.52 -9.50
C ASP A 89 7.92 -2.90 -8.94
N ASP A 90 7.61 -3.15 -7.66
CA ASP A 90 7.93 -4.40 -6.99
C ASP A 90 6.80 -5.40 -7.20
N GLN A 91 6.82 -6.04 -8.38
CA GLN A 91 5.83 -7.01 -8.78
C GLN A 91 5.71 -8.16 -7.77
N LYS A 92 6.81 -8.58 -7.14
CA LYS A 92 6.78 -9.66 -6.13
C LYS A 92 5.98 -9.25 -4.89
N SER A 93 6.14 -8.01 -4.45
CA SER A 93 5.36 -7.47 -3.33
C SER A 93 3.90 -7.25 -3.68
N VAL A 94 3.60 -6.85 -4.93
CA VAL A 94 2.22 -6.75 -5.43
C VAL A 94 1.56 -8.12 -5.48
N ASP A 95 2.23 -9.12 -6.06
CA ASP A 95 1.73 -10.50 -6.15
C ASP A 95 1.50 -11.13 -4.76
N ALA A 96 2.30 -10.72 -3.76
CA ALA A 96 2.08 -11.16 -2.37
C ALA A 96 0.85 -10.51 -1.71
N LEU A 97 0.36 -9.39 -2.23
CA LEU A 97 -0.77 -8.61 -1.70
C LEU A 97 -2.03 -8.72 -2.58
N VAL A 98 -1.91 -9.28 -3.79
CA VAL A 98 -3.01 -9.46 -4.73
C VAL A 98 -2.99 -10.90 -5.20
N ASP A 99 -3.99 -11.66 -4.76
CA ASP A 99 -4.26 -12.98 -5.30
C ASP A 99 -4.89 -12.80 -6.68
N THR A 100 -4.03 -12.71 -7.69
CA THR A 100 -4.48 -12.35 -9.04
C THR A 100 -5.40 -13.40 -9.63
N ASP A 101 -5.20 -14.67 -9.28
CA ASP A 101 -6.05 -15.75 -9.77
C ASP A 101 -7.45 -15.66 -9.14
N ALA A 102 -7.53 -15.42 -7.83
CA ALA A 102 -8.82 -15.16 -7.16
C ALA A 102 -9.50 -13.89 -7.68
N VAL A 103 -8.76 -12.80 -7.89
CA VAL A 103 -9.32 -11.55 -8.42
C VAL A 103 -9.89 -11.77 -9.81
N VAL A 104 -9.16 -12.46 -10.69
CA VAL A 104 -9.64 -12.76 -12.04
C VAL A 104 -10.90 -13.63 -11.98
N ASP A 105 -10.94 -14.65 -11.11
CA ASP A 105 -12.11 -15.52 -10.95
C ASP A 105 -13.34 -14.75 -10.45
N ASP A 106 -13.17 -13.82 -9.51
CA ASP A 106 -14.24 -12.92 -9.03
C ASP A 106 -14.67 -11.88 -10.09
N PHE A 107 -13.76 -11.53 -11.00
CA PHE A 107 -14.00 -10.52 -12.03
C PHE A 107 -14.66 -11.09 -13.29
N LEU A 108 -14.47 -12.36 -13.60
CA LEU A 108 -15.04 -13.03 -14.78
C LEU A 108 -16.57 -12.88 -14.89
N PRO A 109 -17.37 -13.11 -13.84
CA PRO A 109 -18.82 -12.89 -13.90
C PRO A 109 -19.21 -11.46 -14.29
N GLN A 110 -18.41 -10.45 -13.89
CA GLN A 110 -18.66 -9.05 -14.24
C GLN A 110 -18.34 -8.79 -15.71
N ILE A 111 -17.24 -9.34 -16.22
CA ILE A 111 -16.89 -9.27 -17.64
C ILE A 111 -18.00 -9.94 -18.47
N THR A 112 -18.39 -11.17 -18.13
CA THR A 112 -19.42 -11.91 -18.85
C THR A 112 -20.75 -11.18 -18.81
N GLY A 113 -21.20 -10.73 -17.64
CA GLY A 113 -22.42 -9.94 -17.50
C GLY A 113 -22.40 -8.67 -18.36
N LYS A 114 -21.26 -7.96 -18.40
CA LYS A 114 -21.11 -6.77 -19.24
C LYS A 114 -21.04 -7.09 -20.74
N ALA A 115 -20.44 -8.21 -21.12
CA ALA A 115 -20.43 -8.68 -22.50
C ALA A 115 -21.84 -9.04 -22.98
N VAL A 116 -22.64 -9.71 -22.14
CA VAL A 116 -24.06 -9.98 -22.44
C VAL A 116 -24.85 -8.68 -22.55
N GLU A 117 -24.61 -7.70 -21.68
CA GLU A 117 -25.26 -6.39 -21.75
C GLU A 117 -24.92 -5.62 -23.03
N LEU A 118 -23.66 -5.67 -23.49
CA LEU A 118 -23.19 -4.91 -24.65
C LEU A 118 -23.45 -5.61 -25.99
N TYR A 119 -23.27 -6.92 -26.05
CA TYR A 119 -23.31 -7.71 -27.29
C TYR A 119 -24.44 -8.73 -27.33
N GLY A 120 -25.01 -9.11 -26.19
CA GLY A 120 -26.07 -10.10 -26.08
C GLY A 120 -27.49 -9.53 -26.07
N LYS A 121 -27.67 -8.23 -26.34
CA LYS A 121 -29.00 -7.62 -26.44
C LYS A 121 -29.83 -8.38 -27.46
N ASN A 122 -30.94 -8.95 -27.01
CA ASN A 122 -31.89 -9.79 -27.77
C ASN A 122 -31.51 -11.26 -27.99
N LEU A 123 -30.47 -11.78 -27.32
CA LEU A 123 -30.19 -13.22 -27.35
C LEU A 123 -31.00 -13.97 -26.27
N PRO A 124 -31.63 -15.12 -26.61
CA PRO A 124 -32.28 -15.98 -25.63
C PRO A 124 -31.29 -16.52 -24.58
N PRO A 125 -31.71 -16.77 -23.33
CA PRO A 125 -30.86 -17.34 -22.28
C PRO A 125 -30.21 -18.67 -22.70
N ALA A 126 -30.93 -19.49 -23.47
CA ALA A 126 -30.41 -20.77 -23.99
C ALA A 126 -29.22 -20.57 -24.95
N THR A 127 -29.19 -19.48 -25.71
CA THR A 127 -28.07 -19.14 -26.60
C THR A 127 -26.87 -18.64 -25.80
N LEU A 128 -27.10 -17.89 -24.71
CA LEU A 128 -26.04 -17.44 -23.81
C LEU A 128 -25.32 -18.63 -23.14
N SER A 129 -26.05 -19.63 -22.65
CA SER A 129 -25.44 -20.82 -22.06
C SER A 129 -24.60 -21.63 -23.05
N LYS A 130 -25.01 -21.67 -24.33
CA LYS A 130 -24.21 -22.30 -25.39
C LYS A 130 -22.93 -21.52 -25.70
N ILE A 131 -23.01 -20.18 -25.71
CA ILE A 131 -21.84 -19.31 -25.87
C ILE A 131 -20.87 -19.50 -24.69
N GLU A 132 -21.34 -19.67 -23.46
CA GLU A 132 -20.50 -19.97 -22.30
C GLU A 132 -19.76 -21.30 -22.45
N GLN A 133 -20.43 -22.36 -22.92
CA GLN A 133 -19.80 -23.66 -23.19
C GLN A 133 -18.72 -23.55 -24.27
N VAL A 134 -18.99 -22.78 -25.31
CA VAL A 134 -18.06 -22.46 -26.40
C VAL A 134 -16.88 -21.59 -25.93
N ALA A 135 -17.12 -20.68 -24.99
CA ALA A 135 -16.10 -19.79 -24.44
C ALA A 135 -15.24 -20.46 -23.36
N ALA A 136 -15.62 -21.62 -22.83
CA ALA A 136 -14.86 -22.33 -21.79
C ALA A 136 -13.37 -22.55 -22.16
N PRO A 137 -13.00 -22.95 -23.40
CA PRO A 137 -11.61 -23.07 -23.82
C PRO A 137 -10.88 -21.73 -23.95
N LEU A 138 -11.61 -20.62 -24.15
CA LEU A 138 -11.07 -19.26 -24.21
C LEU A 138 -10.79 -18.69 -22.81
N LEU A 139 -11.38 -19.25 -21.75
CA LEU A 139 -11.22 -18.74 -20.39
C LEU A 139 -9.75 -18.61 -19.96
N PRO A 140 -8.84 -19.58 -20.17
CA PRO A 140 -7.43 -19.40 -19.80
C PRO A 140 -6.77 -18.20 -20.46
N ALA A 141 -7.06 -17.93 -21.74
CA ALA A 141 -6.54 -16.77 -22.47
C ALA A 141 -7.13 -15.45 -21.92
N ILE A 142 -8.43 -15.43 -21.63
CA ILE A 142 -9.11 -14.29 -21.00
C ILE A 142 -8.52 -14.01 -19.62
N LYS A 143 -8.28 -15.06 -18.82
CA LYS A 143 -7.66 -14.96 -17.49
C LYS A 143 -6.25 -14.38 -17.58
N ALA A 144 -5.42 -14.88 -18.50
CA ALA A 144 -4.08 -14.35 -18.71
C ALA A 144 -4.10 -12.87 -19.12
N ARG A 145 -5.06 -12.46 -19.95
CA ARG A 145 -5.22 -11.06 -20.35
C ARG A 145 -5.74 -10.18 -19.22
N ALA A 146 -6.73 -10.65 -18.47
CA ALA A 146 -7.27 -9.96 -17.29
C ALA A 146 -6.15 -9.74 -16.26
N ARG A 147 -5.31 -10.75 -16.01
CA ARG A 147 -4.12 -10.66 -15.15
C ARG A 147 -3.20 -9.52 -15.57
N ALA A 148 -2.85 -9.44 -16.86
CA ALA A 148 -2.00 -8.37 -17.38
C ALA A 148 -2.62 -6.97 -17.25
N GLU A 149 -3.92 -6.83 -17.55
CA GLU A 149 -4.64 -5.54 -17.46
C GLU A 149 -4.82 -5.11 -15.99
N ILE A 150 -5.09 -6.05 -15.07
CA ILE A 150 -5.24 -5.76 -13.63
C ILE A 150 -3.91 -5.25 -13.05
N SER A 151 -2.79 -5.93 -13.33
CA SER A 151 -1.47 -5.48 -12.86
C SER A 151 -1.12 -4.09 -13.40
N GLY A 152 -1.37 -3.84 -14.70
CA GLY A 152 -1.20 -2.53 -15.31
C GLY A 152 -2.08 -1.46 -14.67
N LEU A 153 -3.34 -1.78 -14.38
CA LEU A 153 -4.28 -0.83 -13.79
C LEU A 153 -3.93 -0.48 -12.35
N ILE A 154 -3.47 -1.44 -11.54
CA ILE A 154 -2.97 -1.17 -10.20
C ILE A 154 -1.81 -0.16 -10.27
N ARG A 155 -0.86 -0.34 -11.21
CA ARG A 155 0.25 0.59 -11.43
C ARG A 155 -0.25 1.98 -11.84
N ASP A 156 -1.11 2.08 -12.85
CA ASP A 156 -1.60 3.36 -13.36
C ASP A 156 -2.40 4.14 -12.31
N LYS A 157 -3.19 3.45 -11.49
CA LYS A 157 -3.98 4.08 -10.42
C LYS A 157 -3.11 4.50 -9.24
N THR A 158 -2.09 3.72 -8.91
CA THR A 158 -1.19 4.02 -7.79
C THR A 158 -0.22 5.15 -8.10
N GLN A 159 0.11 5.41 -9.38
CA GLN A 159 0.91 6.56 -9.78
C GLN A 159 0.35 7.90 -9.29
N LYS A 160 -0.98 8.06 -9.25
CA LYS A 160 -1.63 9.29 -8.76
C LYS A 160 -1.37 9.57 -7.28
N PHE A 161 -1.01 8.54 -6.52
CA PHE A 161 -0.64 8.63 -5.11
C PHE A 161 0.88 8.70 -4.90
N GLY A 162 1.67 8.87 -5.96
CA GLY A 162 3.14 8.82 -5.91
C GLY A 162 3.79 9.84 -4.96
N SER A 163 3.15 11.00 -4.78
CA SER A 163 3.62 12.07 -3.88
C SER A 163 3.19 11.89 -2.42
N VAL A 164 2.29 10.95 -2.11
CA VAL A 164 1.76 10.75 -0.76
C VAL A 164 2.64 9.75 -0.01
N PRO A 165 3.20 10.11 1.17
CA PRO A 165 4.02 9.18 1.94
C PRO A 165 3.18 8.03 2.51
N PHE A 166 3.81 6.86 2.69
CA PHE A 166 3.15 5.62 3.15
C PHE A 166 2.29 5.82 4.41
N TRP A 167 2.83 6.53 5.41
CA TRP A 167 2.11 6.76 6.67
C TRP A 167 0.82 7.58 6.47
N ALA A 168 0.81 8.51 5.50
CA ALA A 168 -0.36 9.32 5.20
C ALA A 168 -1.43 8.51 4.45
N ILE A 169 -1.02 7.52 3.64
CA ILE A 169 -1.95 6.56 3.02
C ILE A 169 -2.55 5.65 4.11
N ALA A 170 -1.70 5.08 4.98
CA ALA A 170 -2.14 4.18 6.03
C ALA A 170 -3.12 4.84 7.03
N LEU A 171 -2.85 6.08 7.45
CA LEU A 171 -3.71 6.82 8.37
C LEU A 171 -4.88 7.54 7.67
N GLY A 172 -4.74 7.80 6.37
CA GLY A 172 -5.70 8.59 5.59
C GLY A 172 -6.69 7.76 4.76
N ALA A 173 -6.48 6.44 4.66
CA ALA A 173 -7.31 5.57 3.82
C ALA A 173 -8.82 5.70 4.12
N ASP A 174 -9.20 5.76 5.41
CA ASP A 174 -10.61 5.85 5.83
C ASP A 174 -11.37 7.08 5.32
N ARG A 175 -10.65 8.12 4.89
CA ARG A 175 -11.25 9.32 4.28
C ARG A 175 -11.67 9.09 2.83
N PHE A 176 -11.01 8.18 2.13
CA PHE A 176 -11.22 7.92 0.71
C PHE A 176 -11.91 6.58 0.44
N VAL A 177 -11.76 5.62 1.36
CA VAL A 177 -12.39 4.31 1.30
C VAL A 177 -13.17 4.03 2.58
N GLU A 178 -14.27 3.31 2.45
CA GLU A 178 -15.00 2.69 3.53
C GLU A 178 -14.54 1.25 3.66
N ILE A 179 -14.15 0.84 4.86
CA ILE A 179 -13.62 -0.50 5.10
C ILE A 179 -14.52 -1.23 6.07
N THR A 180 -15.24 -2.22 5.56
CA THR A 180 -16.14 -3.07 6.34
C THR A 180 -15.51 -4.44 6.52
N ARG A 181 -15.20 -4.82 7.77
CA ARG A 181 -14.65 -6.15 8.07
C ARG A 181 -15.77 -7.14 8.40
N ALA A 182 -15.78 -8.26 7.70
CA ALA A 182 -16.68 -9.40 7.92
C ALA A 182 -15.85 -10.68 8.15
N GLY A 183 -15.40 -10.89 9.39
CA GLY A 183 -14.59 -12.06 9.75
C GLY A 183 -13.22 -12.06 9.06
N ASP A 184 -12.96 -13.08 8.23
CA ASP A 184 -11.74 -13.26 7.43
C ASP A 184 -11.76 -12.46 6.11
N LYS A 185 -12.87 -11.77 5.81
CA LYS A 185 -13.03 -10.91 4.64
C LYS A 185 -13.14 -9.44 5.04
N ALA A 186 -12.68 -8.56 4.17
CA ALA A 186 -12.87 -7.12 4.28
C ALA A 186 -13.33 -6.56 2.94
N PHE A 187 -14.35 -5.72 2.97
CA PHE A 187 -14.87 -4.99 1.82
C PHE A 187 -14.34 -3.56 1.90
N VAL A 188 -13.77 -3.08 0.80
CA VAL A 188 -13.15 -1.77 0.69
C VAL A 188 -13.86 -1.02 -0.42
N ASP A 189 -14.78 -0.14 -0.06
CA ASP A 189 -15.60 0.62 -1.00
C ASP A 189 -15.04 2.04 -1.17
N SER A 190 -14.85 2.47 -2.41
CA SER A 190 -14.43 3.84 -2.71
C SER A 190 -15.55 4.84 -2.39
N LYS A 191 -15.24 5.87 -1.60
CA LYS A 191 -16.15 6.99 -1.31
C LYS A 191 -16.20 8.03 -2.45
N LEU A 192 -15.37 7.87 -3.47
CA LEU A 192 -15.30 8.80 -4.60
C LEU A 192 -16.53 8.62 -5.51
N GLN A 193 -17.33 9.67 -5.65
CA GLN A 193 -18.57 9.66 -6.45
C GLN A 193 -18.33 9.36 -7.93
N GLU A 194 -17.15 9.70 -8.46
CA GLU A 194 -16.82 9.54 -9.88
C GLU A 194 -16.60 8.06 -10.28
N ARG A 195 -16.29 7.17 -9.32
CA ARG A 195 -16.01 5.77 -9.61
C ARG A 195 -16.22 4.88 -8.40
N GLN A 196 -17.26 4.04 -8.49
CA GLN A 196 -17.55 2.98 -7.52
C GLN A 196 -16.57 1.83 -7.78
N LEU A 197 -15.45 1.86 -7.08
CA LEU A 197 -14.50 0.75 -6.99
C LEU A 197 -14.72 0.07 -5.65
N SER A 198 -15.05 -1.22 -5.66
CA SER A 198 -15.09 -2.03 -4.45
C SER A 198 -14.02 -3.11 -4.53
N LEU A 199 -13.23 -3.29 -3.48
CA LEU A 199 -12.25 -4.35 -3.37
C LEU A 199 -12.68 -5.33 -2.29
N THR A 200 -12.57 -6.61 -2.58
CA THR A 200 -12.73 -7.67 -1.59
C THR A 200 -11.33 -8.13 -1.19
N MET A 201 -11.03 -8.07 0.10
CA MET A 201 -9.79 -8.57 0.67
C MET A 201 -10.08 -9.79 1.55
N LYS A 202 -9.13 -10.72 1.60
CA LYS A 202 -9.14 -11.87 2.49
C LYS A 202 -7.88 -11.86 3.35
N GLN A 203 -8.03 -12.23 4.61
CA GLN A 203 -6.89 -12.37 5.51
C GLN A 203 -6.06 -13.60 5.12
N SER A 204 -4.77 -13.38 4.88
CA SER A 204 -3.78 -14.40 4.53
C SER A 204 -2.57 -14.25 5.46
N GLY A 205 -2.58 -15.02 6.55
CA GLY A 205 -1.59 -14.91 7.62
C GLY A 205 -1.63 -13.55 8.32
N GLU A 206 -0.53 -12.80 8.24
CA GLU A 206 -0.40 -11.46 8.85
C GLU A 206 -0.85 -10.31 7.94
N LYS A 207 -1.19 -10.59 6.67
CA LYS A 207 -1.52 -9.57 5.66
C LYS A 207 -2.93 -9.80 5.11
N TRP A 208 -3.49 -8.75 4.54
CA TRP A 208 -4.72 -8.85 3.76
C TRP A 208 -4.36 -8.88 2.29
N GLN A 209 -4.90 -9.85 1.57
CA GLN A 209 -4.73 -10.00 0.13
C GLN A 209 -5.99 -9.55 -0.58
N VAL A 210 -5.86 -8.78 -1.66
CA VAL A 210 -6.97 -8.48 -2.56
C VAL A 210 -7.31 -9.76 -3.31
N VAL A 211 -8.54 -10.23 -3.15
CA VAL A 211 -9.07 -11.47 -3.76
C VAL A 211 -10.23 -11.20 -4.71
N GLY A 212 -10.76 -9.98 -4.72
CA GLY A 212 -11.85 -9.60 -5.60
C GLY A 212 -11.82 -8.11 -5.89
N VAL A 213 -12.29 -7.74 -7.06
CA VAL A 213 -12.38 -6.35 -7.52
C VAL A 213 -13.72 -6.20 -8.20
N LYS A 214 -14.47 -5.16 -7.85
CA LYS A 214 -15.71 -4.79 -8.52
C LYS A 214 -15.55 -3.40 -9.11
N ASP A 215 -15.59 -3.33 -10.44
CA ASP A 215 -15.43 -2.10 -11.20
C ASP A 215 -16.12 -2.26 -12.56
N GLU A 216 -17.32 -1.71 -12.69
CA GLU A 216 -18.12 -1.83 -13.91
C GLU A 216 -17.47 -1.16 -15.12
N GLN A 217 -16.73 -0.07 -14.91
CA GLN A 217 -16.04 0.62 -15.99
C GLN A 217 -14.85 -0.20 -16.48
N LEU A 218 -14.12 -0.84 -15.56
CA LEU A 218 -13.05 -1.76 -15.94
C LEU A 218 -13.60 -2.98 -16.68
N ALA A 219 -14.73 -3.54 -16.22
CA ALA A 219 -15.36 -4.67 -16.89
C ALA A 219 -15.76 -4.29 -18.33
N LYS A 220 -16.37 -3.12 -18.51
CA LYS A 220 -16.69 -2.55 -19.82
C LYS A 220 -15.45 -2.38 -20.71
N GLN A 221 -14.37 -1.78 -20.19
CA GLN A 221 -13.14 -1.57 -20.96
C GLN A 221 -12.49 -2.88 -21.41
N ILE A 222 -12.44 -3.89 -20.53
CA ILE A 222 -11.90 -5.20 -20.87
C ILE A 222 -12.76 -5.86 -21.94
N VAL A 223 -14.08 -5.84 -21.78
CA VAL A 223 -15.03 -6.37 -22.77
C VAL A 223 -14.87 -5.69 -24.13
N GLU A 224 -14.77 -4.36 -24.17
CA GLU A 224 -14.56 -3.62 -25.42
C GLU A 224 -13.23 -3.97 -26.10
N LYS A 225 -12.13 -4.01 -25.34
CA LYS A 225 -10.80 -4.39 -25.87
C LYS A 225 -10.79 -5.82 -26.41
N VAL A 226 -11.35 -6.77 -25.65
CA VAL A 226 -11.43 -8.18 -26.05
C VAL A 226 -12.33 -8.34 -27.28
N GLY A 227 -13.51 -7.70 -27.28
CA GLY A 227 -14.43 -7.70 -28.41
C GLY A 227 -13.80 -7.14 -29.68
N GLN A 228 -13.08 -6.01 -29.59
CA GLN A 228 -12.35 -5.44 -30.73
C GLN A 228 -11.27 -6.38 -31.26
N GLN A 229 -10.52 -7.06 -30.40
CA GLN A 229 -9.51 -8.02 -30.83
C GLN A 229 -10.11 -9.23 -31.55
N ILE A 230 -11.24 -9.75 -31.05
CA ILE A 230 -11.95 -10.85 -31.71
C ILE A 230 -12.45 -10.41 -33.10
N ILE A 231 -13.04 -9.23 -33.23
CA ILE A 231 -13.50 -8.68 -34.52
C ILE A 231 -12.32 -8.46 -35.48
N LEU A 232 -11.21 -7.89 -35.00
CA LEU A 232 -10.01 -7.67 -35.81
C LEU A 232 -9.38 -8.98 -36.27
N ALA A 233 -9.34 -9.99 -35.41
CA ALA A 233 -8.82 -11.31 -35.74
C ALA A 233 -9.72 -12.04 -36.76
N ALA A 234 -11.05 -11.91 -36.63
CA ALA A 234 -12.00 -12.41 -37.62
C ALA A 234 -11.81 -11.73 -39.00
N ASN A 235 -11.58 -10.41 -39.02
CA ASN A 235 -11.44 -9.63 -40.25
C ASN A 235 -10.08 -9.78 -40.96
N LYS A 236 -8.98 -10.06 -40.24
CA LYS A 236 -7.61 -10.03 -40.81
C LYS A 236 -7.07 -11.36 -41.36
N GLY A 237 -7.69 -12.51 -41.07
CA GLY A 237 -7.14 -13.78 -41.56
C GLY A 237 -8.06 -14.99 -41.54
N GLY A 238 -9.38 -14.77 -41.40
CA GLY A 238 -10.33 -15.85 -41.20
C GLY A 238 -10.16 -16.51 -39.82
N LEU A 239 -11.26 -17.00 -39.27
CA LEU A 239 -11.39 -17.56 -37.91
C LEU A 239 -10.31 -18.57 -37.48
N LYS A 240 -9.64 -19.20 -38.45
CA LYS A 240 -8.53 -20.14 -38.24
C LYS A 240 -7.27 -19.48 -37.66
N SER A 241 -6.91 -18.28 -38.14
CA SER A 241 -5.71 -17.56 -37.67
C SER A 241 -5.95 -16.82 -36.34
N ALA A 242 -7.19 -16.43 -36.07
CA ALA A 242 -7.62 -16.00 -34.73
C ALA A 242 -7.46 -17.17 -33.73
N GLY A 243 -7.92 -18.37 -34.10
CA GLY A 243 -7.70 -19.58 -33.32
C GLY A 243 -6.23 -19.81 -32.97
N GLU A 244 -5.34 -19.77 -33.96
CA GLU A 244 -3.90 -19.96 -33.75
C GLU A 244 -3.26 -18.87 -32.86
N GLN A 245 -3.64 -17.59 -33.00
CA GLN A 245 -3.13 -16.50 -32.14
C GLN A 245 -3.58 -16.61 -30.68
N PHE A 246 -4.76 -17.18 -30.42
CA PHE A 246 -5.28 -17.42 -29.08
C PHE A 246 -4.97 -18.82 -28.55
N GLY A 247 -4.17 -19.63 -29.27
CA GLY A 247 -3.78 -20.99 -28.86
C GLY A 247 -4.88 -22.04 -29.01
N LEU A 248 -5.89 -21.78 -29.84
CA LEU A 248 -7.09 -22.58 -30.01
C LEU A 248 -7.14 -23.17 -31.42
N GLN A 249 -6.73 -24.44 -31.52
CA GLN A 249 -6.68 -25.16 -32.80
C GLN A 249 -8.07 -25.39 -33.45
N ASN A 250 -9.16 -25.24 -32.70
CA ASN A 250 -10.51 -25.64 -33.13
C ASN A 250 -11.54 -24.49 -33.21
N LEU A 251 -11.11 -23.24 -33.29
CA LEU A 251 -12.05 -22.10 -33.32
C LEU A 251 -13.02 -22.17 -34.52
N GLY A 252 -12.58 -22.74 -35.64
CA GLY A 252 -13.39 -22.91 -36.84
C GLY A 252 -14.56 -23.89 -36.68
N ASP A 253 -14.40 -24.96 -35.89
CA ASP A 253 -15.45 -25.96 -35.67
C ASP A 253 -16.51 -25.43 -34.71
N VAL A 254 -16.07 -24.70 -33.70
CA VAL A 254 -16.90 -24.01 -32.71
C VAL A 254 -17.81 -22.97 -33.37
N ILE A 255 -17.32 -22.21 -34.36
CA ILE A 255 -18.16 -21.25 -35.08
C ILE A 255 -19.13 -21.94 -36.04
N LYS A 256 -18.72 -23.04 -36.69
CA LYS A 256 -19.66 -23.84 -37.51
C LYS A 256 -20.80 -24.40 -36.66
N GLU A 257 -20.51 -24.81 -35.43
CA GLU A 257 -21.53 -25.26 -34.48
C GLU A 257 -22.46 -24.10 -34.07
N LEU A 258 -21.92 -22.89 -33.86
CA LEU A 258 -22.72 -21.70 -33.61
C LEU A 258 -23.60 -21.30 -34.80
N ASP A 259 -23.09 -21.33 -36.04
CA ASP A 259 -23.84 -20.98 -37.26
C ASP A 259 -25.01 -21.96 -37.51
N GLY A 260 -24.87 -23.21 -37.06
CA GLY A 260 -25.96 -24.18 -37.02
C GLY A 260 -27.02 -23.93 -35.94
N VAL A 261 -26.72 -23.11 -34.92
CA VAL A 261 -27.65 -22.72 -33.85
C VAL A 261 -28.41 -21.43 -34.18
N PHE A 262 -27.87 -20.59 -35.07
CA PHE A 262 -28.52 -19.34 -35.52
C PHE A 262 -29.41 -19.51 -36.76
N LYS A 263 -29.46 -20.70 -37.37
CA LYS A 263 -30.47 -21.10 -38.37
C LYS A 263 -31.67 -21.75 -37.72
#